data_AF-A0A6L0XLI0-F1
#
_entry.id   AF-A0A6L0XLI0-F1
#
_cell.length_a   1.000
_cell.length_b   1.000
_cell.length_c   1.000
_cell.angle_alpha   90.00
_cell.angle_beta   90.00
_cell.angle_gamma   90.00
#
_symmetry.space_group_name_H-M   'P 1'
#
loop_
_entity.id
_entity.type
_entity.pdbx_description
1 polymer ?
#
loop_
_entity_poly.entity_id
_entity_poly.type
_entity_poly.pdbx_seq_one_letter_code
_entity_poly.pdbx_strand_id
1 'polypeptide(L)'
;MAEQEDLAAVSPAETMDSQLYYVRYYSGHTGRYGNEFLEFEISETGSLKYVNNSNYRNDFIIKKQARVSPAVLEEVKKLIVQYSVCESDDERWPAPDRNGRQELEIHLGNTHISLLTNKLTSMAEIPKSSETDSLVRFYSFVRDVKALIFALVSIHFKIKPI
;
A
#
# COMPACT_ATOMS: atom_id res chain seq x y z
N MET A 1 -22.05 37.92 -19.42
CA MET A 1 -21.66 37.24 -18.16
C MET A 1 -21.49 35.79 -18.55
N ALA A 2 -20.28 35.39 -18.93
CA ALA A 2 -19.98 34.02 -19.32
C ALA A 2 -19.56 33.29 -18.03
N GLU A 3 -20.36 32.31 -17.62
CA GLU A 3 -19.93 31.30 -16.64
C GLU A 3 -18.76 30.54 -17.27
N GLN A 4 -17.56 30.77 -16.72
CA GLN A 4 -16.43 29.88 -16.92
C GLN A 4 -16.72 28.63 -16.10
N GLU A 5 -17.11 27.56 -16.78
CA GLU A 5 -17.01 26.21 -16.24
C GLU A 5 -15.55 25.96 -15.86
N ASP A 6 -15.33 25.82 -14.56
CA ASP A 6 -14.06 25.42 -13.98
C ASP A 6 -13.78 23.99 -14.45
N LEU A 7 -13.00 23.87 -15.53
CA LEU A 7 -12.44 22.61 -15.99
C LEU A 7 -11.48 22.12 -14.90
N ALA A 8 -12.01 21.37 -13.94
CA ALA A 8 -11.21 20.54 -13.06
C ALA A 8 -10.34 19.66 -13.96
N ALA A 9 -9.05 20.01 -14.03
CA ALA A 9 -8.06 19.25 -14.76
C ALA A 9 -8.01 17.86 -14.12
N VAL A 10 -8.73 16.90 -14.69
CA VAL A 10 -8.54 15.49 -14.38
C VAL A 10 -7.11 15.20 -14.81
N SER A 11 -6.20 15.14 -13.84
CA SER A 11 -4.82 14.70 -14.08
C SER A 11 -4.90 13.40 -14.87
N PRO A 12 -4.20 13.28 -16.02
CA PRO A 12 -4.26 12.07 -16.81
C PRO A 12 -3.87 10.88 -15.94
N ALA A 13 -4.63 9.78 -16.06
CA ALA A 13 -4.32 8.56 -15.33
C ALA A 13 -2.87 8.14 -15.60
N GLU A 14 -2.11 7.91 -14.52
CA GLU A 14 -0.71 7.51 -14.63
C GLU A 14 -0.59 6.17 -15.38
N THR A 15 0.42 6.06 -16.22
CA THR A 15 0.62 4.89 -17.08
C THR A 15 1.91 4.14 -16.70
N MET A 16 2.23 3.09 -17.43
CA MET A 16 3.50 2.36 -17.26
C MET A 16 4.73 3.21 -17.56
N ASP A 17 4.57 4.29 -18.34
CA ASP A 17 5.64 5.22 -18.69
C ASP A 17 5.95 6.21 -17.54
N SER A 18 5.05 6.34 -16.57
CA SER A 18 5.22 7.21 -15.42
C SER A 18 6.35 6.72 -14.49
N GLN A 19 7.19 7.65 -14.01
CA GLN A 19 8.28 7.32 -13.09
C GLN A 19 7.75 6.94 -11.71
N LEU A 20 8.12 5.76 -11.20
CA LEU A 20 7.77 5.36 -9.82
C LEU A 20 8.82 5.90 -8.85
N TYR A 21 8.43 6.86 -8.01
CA TYR A 21 9.33 7.45 -7.00
C TYR A 21 9.40 6.60 -5.74
N TYR A 22 8.24 6.22 -5.18
CA TYR A 22 8.18 5.26 -4.08
C TYR A 22 6.78 4.68 -3.88
N VAL A 23 6.74 3.56 -3.17
CA VAL A 23 5.53 2.98 -2.54
C VAL A 23 5.88 2.65 -1.09
N ARG A 24 5.05 3.10 -0.16
CA ARG A 24 5.12 2.75 1.26
C ARG A 24 3.79 2.20 1.71
N TYR A 25 3.82 1.11 2.46
CA TYR A 25 2.64 0.54 3.09
C TYR A 25 2.93 0.24 4.55
N TYR A 26 2.00 0.62 5.41
CA TYR A 26 2.00 0.32 6.84
C TYR A 26 0.69 -0.35 7.22
N SER A 27 0.75 -1.33 8.12
CA SER A 27 -0.41 -1.87 8.81
C SER A 27 -0.05 -2.22 10.23
N GLY A 28 -0.80 -1.69 11.19
CA GLY A 28 -0.50 -1.94 12.58
C GLY A 28 -1.65 -1.62 13.51
N HIS A 29 -1.51 -2.11 14.73
CA HIS A 29 -2.46 -1.91 15.80
C HIS A 29 -1.75 -1.93 17.15
N THR A 30 -2.36 -1.30 18.15
CA THR A 30 -1.88 -1.33 19.53
C THR A 30 -2.79 -2.26 20.32
N GLY A 31 -2.31 -3.47 20.55
CA GLY A 31 -3.01 -4.50 21.31
C GLY A 31 -2.62 -4.50 22.79
N ARG A 32 -3.18 -5.48 23.53
CA ARG A 32 -2.85 -5.72 24.95
C ARG A 32 -1.36 -5.99 25.19
N TYR A 33 -0.67 -6.54 24.20
CA TYR A 33 0.73 -6.95 24.28
C TYR A 33 1.67 -5.95 23.59
N GLY A 34 1.23 -4.71 23.38
CA GLY A 34 2.01 -3.64 22.77
C GLY A 34 1.67 -3.42 21.30
N ASN A 35 2.59 -2.75 20.60
CA ASN A 35 2.41 -2.34 19.22
C ASN A 35 2.84 -3.46 18.28
N GLU A 36 1.93 -3.93 17.43
CA GLU A 36 2.22 -4.86 16.35
C GLU A 36 2.02 -4.16 15.01
N PHE A 37 3.01 -4.24 14.14
CA PHE A 37 2.94 -3.63 12.83
C PHE A 37 3.81 -4.33 11.80
N LEU A 38 3.42 -4.12 10.55
CA LEU A 38 4.15 -4.49 9.35
C LEU A 38 4.30 -3.21 8.51
N GLU A 39 5.51 -2.94 8.06
CA GLU A 39 5.80 -1.83 7.17
C GLU A 39 6.77 -2.27 6.08
N PHE A 40 6.55 -1.80 4.86
CA PHE A 40 7.54 -1.88 3.80
C PHE A 40 7.54 -0.63 2.93
N GLU A 41 8.70 -0.35 2.35
CA GLU A 41 8.93 0.77 1.45
C GLU A 41 9.82 0.30 0.29
N ILE A 42 9.42 0.63 -0.94
CA ILE A 42 10.26 0.53 -2.13
C ILE A 42 10.46 1.94 -2.68
N SER A 43 11.72 2.33 -2.88
CA SER A 43 12.09 3.58 -3.55
C SER A 43 12.44 3.36 -5.03
N GLU A 44 12.49 4.43 -5.81
CA GLU A 44 12.89 4.47 -7.22
C GLU A 44 14.25 3.81 -7.49
N THR A 45 15.15 3.86 -6.50
CA THR A 45 16.49 3.29 -6.61
C THR A 45 16.51 1.76 -6.46
N GLY A 46 15.37 1.15 -6.18
CA GLY A 46 15.24 -0.28 -5.88
C GLY A 46 15.55 -0.64 -4.43
N SER A 47 15.75 0.32 -3.51
CA SER A 47 15.92 -0.01 -2.10
C SER A 47 14.57 -0.44 -1.50
N LEU A 48 14.47 -1.71 -1.13
CA LEU A 48 13.37 -2.31 -0.38
C LEU A 48 13.72 -2.34 1.10
N LYS A 49 12.91 -1.70 1.93
CA LYS A 49 12.96 -1.78 3.40
C LYS A 49 11.73 -2.55 3.87
N TYR A 50 11.94 -3.48 4.81
CA TYR A 50 10.89 -4.30 5.40
C TYR A 50 11.07 -4.32 6.92
N VAL A 51 9.99 -4.03 7.64
CA VAL A 51 9.94 -4.07 9.09
C VAL A 51 8.70 -4.86 9.51
N ASN A 52 8.88 -5.87 10.35
CA ASN A 52 7.78 -6.61 10.95
C ASN A 52 8.03 -6.72 12.46
N ASN A 53 7.06 -6.25 13.22
CA ASN A 53 7.00 -6.37 14.67
C ASN A 53 5.68 -7.03 15.05
N SER A 54 5.71 -8.31 15.40
CA SER A 54 4.52 -9.08 15.73
C SER A 54 4.38 -9.40 17.22
N ASN A 55 5.33 -8.99 18.09
CA ASN A 55 5.37 -9.27 19.54
C ASN A 55 5.00 -10.71 19.99
N TYR A 56 4.87 -11.66 19.06
CA TYR A 56 4.44 -13.01 19.33
C TYR A 56 5.62 -13.73 19.96
N ARG A 57 5.45 -14.14 21.22
CA ARG A 57 6.49 -14.84 22.02
C ARG A 57 7.77 -14.05 22.26
N ASN A 58 7.71 -12.72 22.41
CA ASN A 58 8.89 -11.88 22.63
C ASN A 58 9.91 -11.93 21.49
N ASP A 59 9.47 -12.21 20.25
CA ASP A 59 10.38 -12.18 19.10
C ASP A 59 10.94 -10.78 18.85
N PHE A 60 12.20 -10.74 18.39
CA PHE A 60 12.85 -9.49 18.01
C PHE A 60 12.20 -8.90 16.76
N ILE A 61 12.14 -7.56 16.70
CA ILE A 61 11.69 -6.83 15.52
C ILE A 61 12.53 -7.25 14.31
N ILE A 62 11.88 -7.75 13.27
CA ILE A 62 12.53 -8.12 12.02
C ILE A 62 12.69 -6.87 11.20
N LYS A 63 13.95 -6.46 10.97
CA LYS A 63 14.31 -5.37 10.05
C LYS A 63 15.19 -5.91 8.94
N LYS A 64 14.77 -5.72 7.69
CA LYS A 64 15.48 -6.22 6.51
C LYS A 64 15.54 -5.12 5.46
N GLN A 65 16.68 -5.05 4.77
CA GLN A 65 16.89 -4.14 3.66
C GLN A 65 17.61 -4.87 2.54
N ALA A 66 17.11 -4.71 1.32
CA ALA A 66 17.70 -5.29 0.12
C ALA A 66 17.57 -4.31 -1.05
N ARG A 67 18.31 -4.57 -2.12
CA ARG A 67 18.09 -3.91 -3.41
C ARG A 67 17.39 -4.87 -4.36
N VAL A 68 16.25 -4.47 -4.92
CA VAL A 68 15.51 -5.23 -5.92
C VAL A 68 15.96 -4.87 -7.33
N SER A 69 15.69 -5.76 -8.28
CA SER A 69 15.99 -5.53 -9.70
C SER A 69 14.98 -4.56 -10.32
N PRO A 70 15.32 -3.92 -11.46
CA PRO A 70 14.38 -3.09 -12.21
C PRO A 70 13.08 -3.82 -12.59
N ALA A 71 13.14 -5.11 -12.90
CA ALA A 71 11.96 -5.92 -13.20
C ALA A 71 10.95 -5.99 -12.03
N VAL A 72 11.43 -5.95 -10.78
CA VAL A 72 10.53 -5.89 -9.61
C VAL A 72 9.86 -4.52 -9.53
N LEU A 73 10.58 -3.43 -9.83
CA LEU A 73 10.01 -2.08 -9.86
C LEU A 73 8.94 -1.94 -10.94
N GLU A 74 9.19 -2.52 -12.11
CA GLU A 74 8.21 -2.58 -13.21
C GLU A 74 6.95 -3.35 -12.81
N GLU A 75 7.09 -4.50 -12.13
CA GLU A 75 5.92 -5.26 -11.66
C GLU A 75 5.14 -4.50 -10.58
N VAL A 76 5.83 -3.83 -9.63
CA VAL A 76 5.15 -2.97 -8.65
C VAL A 76 4.38 -1.85 -9.35
N LYS A 77 5.00 -1.16 -10.32
CA LYS A 77 4.34 -0.13 -11.13
C LYS A 77 3.12 -0.69 -11.87
N LYS A 78 3.26 -1.87 -12.47
CA LYS A 78 2.17 -2.56 -13.16
C LYS A 78 1.00 -2.85 -12.23
N LEU A 79 1.25 -3.29 -10.99
CA LEU A 79 0.18 -3.48 -10.01
C LEU A 79 -0.53 -2.16 -9.67
N ILE A 80 0.22 -1.06 -9.49
CA ILE A 80 -0.35 0.27 -9.21
C ILE A 80 -1.31 0.70 -10.32
N VAL A 81 -0.86 0.60 -11.57
CA VAL A 81 -1.64 0.98 -12.77
C VAL A 81 -2.80 0.01 -13.00
N GLN A 82 -2.58 -1.30 -12.88
CA GLN A 82 -3.62 -2.33 -13.09
C GLN A 82 -4.80 -2.18 -12.13
N TYR A 83 -4.54 -1.81 -10.87
CA TYR A 83 -5.59 -1.62 -9.87
C TYR A 83 -6.16 -0.21 -9.86
N SER A 84 -5.64 0.72 -10.67
CA SER A 84 -6.01 2.14 -10.63
C SER A 84 -6.01 2.69 -9.20
N VAL A 85 -5.03 2.28 -8.38
CA VAL A 85 -5.01 2.63 -6.94
C VAL A 85 -4.71 4.12 -6.73
N CYS A 86 -4.05 4.78 -7.68
CA CYS A 86 -3.81 6.23 -7.65
C CYS A 86 -5.07 7.06 -7.90
N GLU A 87 -6.15 6.45 -8.36
CA GLU A 87 -7.47 7.09 -8.52
C GLU A 87 -8.37 6.88 -7.29
N SER A 88 -7.89 6.17 -6.27
CA SER A 88 -8.66 5.92 -5.05
C SER A 88 -8.69 7.15 -4.15
N ASP A 89 -9.85 7.34 -3.51
CA ASP A 89 -10.11 8.36 -2.50
C ASP A 89 -10.60 7.69 -1.21
N ASP A 90 -10.04 8.10 -0.08
CA ASP A 90 -10.30 7.57 1.25
C ASP A 90 -11.27 8.42 2.10
N GLU A 91 -11.84 9.51 1.57
CA GLU A 91 -12.75 10.41 2.29
C GLU A 91 -13.91 9.67 2.99
N ARG A 92 -14.41 8.60 2.35
CA ARG A 92 -15.54 7.79 2.84
C ARG A 92 -15.13 6.42 3.39
N TRP A 93 -13.84 6.16 3.54
CA TRP A 93 -13.36 4.89 4.06
C TRP A 93 -13.58 4.77 5.57
N PRO A 94 -13.66 3.54 6.10
CA PRO A 94 -13.71 3.35 7.55
C PRO A 94 -12.47 3.92 8.22
N ALA A 95 -12.67 4.85 9.15
CA ALA A 95 -11.57 5.46 9.90
C ALA A 95 -10.85 4.44 10.80
N PRO A 96 -9.55 4.63 11.09
CA PRO A 96 -8.79 3.83 12.04
C PRO A 96 -9.52 3.53 13.35
N ASP A 97 -9.45 2.28 13.80
CA ASP A 97 -10.15 1.82 15.00
C ASP A 97 -9.22 1.03 15.94
N ARG A 98 -9.80 0.39 16.97
CA ARG A 98 -9.05 -0.44 17.93
C ARG A 98 -8.38 -1.66 17.31
N ASN A 99 -8.92 -2.18 16.21
CA ASN A 99 -8.36 -3.33 15.50
C ASN A 99 -7.15 -2.93 14.65
N GLY A 100 -6.99 -1.64 14.37
CA GLY A 100 -5.79 -1.06 13.81
C GLY A 100 -6.05 -0.12 12.65
N ARG A 101 -4.98 0.15 11.92
CA ARG A 101 -5.00 0.97 10.71
C ARG A 101 -4.12 0.41 9.61
N GLN A 102 -4.40 0.85 8.40
CA GLN A 102 -3.58 0.65 7.22
C GLN A 102 -3.32 2.01 6.57
N GLU A 103 -2.08 2.22 6.16
CA GLU A 103 -1.65 3.42 5.44
C GLU A 103 -0.98 2.97 4.14
N LEU A 104 -1.32 3.64 3.03
CA LEU A 104 -0.66 3.46 1.75
C LEU A 104 -0.25 4.82 1.21
N GLU A 105 0.98 4.95 0.77
CA GLU A 105 1.49 6.15 0.15
C GLU A 105 2.23 5.79 -1.13
N ILE A 106 1.85 6.42 -2.24
CA ILE A 106 2.40 6.15 -3.57
C ILE A 106 2.70 7.48 -4.24
N HIS A 107 3.90 7.59 -4.81
CA HIS A 107 4.25 8.69 -5.70
C HIS A 107 4.66 8.11 -7.06
N LEU A 108 3.81 8.34 -8.07
CA LEU A 108 3.95 7.86 -9.44
C LEU A 108 3.73 9.02 -10.40
N GLY A 109 4.72 9.35 -11.21
CA GLY A 109 4.64 10.45 -12.18
C GLY A 109 4.36 11.78 -11.50
N ASN A 110 3.23 12.40 -11.81
CA ASN A 110 2.78 13.66 -11.19
C ASN A 110 1.75 13.43 -10.08
N THR A 111 1.41 12.17 -9.81
CA THR A 111 0.37 11.79 -8.86
C THR A 111 0.99 11.31 -7.56
N HIS A 112 0.60 11.95 -6.45
CA HIS A 112 0.97 11.55 -5.10
C HIS A 112 -0.31 11.33 -4.30
N ILE A 113 -0.49 10.11 -3.79
CA ILE A 113 -1.62 9.74 -2.95
C ILE A 113 -1.14 9.27 -1.58
N SER A 114 -1.94 9.58 -0.56
CA SER A 114 -1.79 9.05 0.79
C SER A 114 -3.18 8.63 1.28
N LEU A 115 -3.35 7.34 1.56
CA LEU A 115 -4.62 6.73 1.89
C LEU A 115 -4.56 6.10 3.27
N LEU A 116 -5.62 6.25 4.06
CA LEU A 116 -5.75 5.78 5.43
C LEU A 116 -7.10 5.07 5.63
N THR A 117 -7.06 3.87 6.19
CA THR A 117 -8.27 3.13 6.58
C THR A 117 -8.03 2.33 7.86
N ASN A 118 -9.09 1.81 8.45
CA ASN A 118 -8.99 0.76 9.47
C ASN A 118 -8.33 -0.51 8.92
N LYS A 119 -8.01 -1.45 9.81
CA LYS A 119 -7.41 -2.72 9.41
C LYS A 119 -8.44 -3.67 8.81
N LEU A 120 -8.42 -3.83 7.50
CA LEU A 120 -9.24 -4.81 6.76
C LEU A 120 -8.62 -6.20 6.84
N THR A 121 -9.40 -7.20 7.24
CA THR A 121 -8.95 -8.60 7.30
C THR A 121 -9.41 -9.44 6.12
N SER A 122 -10.53 -9.07 5.50
CA SER A 122 -11.09 -9.81 4.37
C SER A 122 -11.93 -8.93 3.45
N MET A 123 -12.09 -9.38 2.20
CA MET A 123 -13.04 -8.78 1.25
C MET A 123 -14.48 -8.77 1.74
N ALA A 124 -14.86 -9.66 2.67
CA ALA A 124 -16.22 -9.74 3.18
C ALA A 124 -16.58 -8.57 4.11
N GLU A 125 -15.59 -7.88 4.67
CA GLU A 125 -15.78 -6.68 5.50
C GLU A 125 -16.10 -5.44 4.67
N ILE A 126 -15.86 -5.47 3.36
CA ILE A 126 -16.12 -4.37 2.46
C ILE A 126 -17.60 -4.43 2.03
N PRO A 127 -18.43 -3.44 2.40
CA PRO A 127 -19.81 -3.37 1.93
C PRO A 127 -19.87 -3.40 0.42
N LYS A 128 -20.88 -4.01 -0.19
CA LYS A 128 -21.06 -3.94 -1.66
C LYS A 128 -21.84 -2.69 -2.01
N SER A 129 -21.15 -1.60 -2.32
CA SER A 129 -21.75 -0.39 -2.88
C SER A 129 -20.82 0.24 -3.91
N SER A 130 -21.35 1.11 -4.78
CA SER A 130 -20.54 1.89 -5.73
C SER A 130 -19.47 2.75 -5.04
N GLU A 131 -19.67 3.08 -3.76
CA GLU A 131 -18.75 3.88 -2.95
C GLU A 131 -17.58 3.05 -2.40
N THR A 132 -17.64 1.72 -2.52
CA THR A 132 -16.60 0.81 -2.02
C THR A 132 -15.60 0.37 -3.08
N ASP A 133 -15.79 0.77 -4.33
CA ASP A 133 -14.92 0.38 -5.44
C ASP A 133 -13.46 0.81 -5.20
N SER A 134 -13.23 2.00 -4.66
CA SER A 134 -11.88 2.49 -4.30
C SER A 134 -11.24 1.65 -3.19
N LEU A 135 -12.04 1.24 -2.20
CA LEU A 135 -11.61 0.38 -1.09
C LEU A 135 -11.29 -1.05 -1.56
N VAL A 136 -12.05 -1.57 -2.54
CA VAL A 136 -11.78 -2.86 -3.19
C VAL A 136 -10.49 -2.82 -3.99
N ARG A 137 -10.24 -1.73 -4.75
CA ARG A 137 -8.97 -1.50 -5.47
C ARG A 137 -7.80 -1.49 -4.50
N PHE A 138 -7.91 -0.72 -3.41
CA PHE A 138 -6.91 -0.67 -2.34
C PHE A 138 -6.62 -2.05 -1.75
N TYR A 139 -7.66 -2.78 -1.32
CA TYR A 139 -7.50 -4.10 -0.71
C TYR A 139 -6.81 -5.07 -1.68
N SER A 140 -7.24 -5.09 -2.94
CA SER A 140 -6.69 -6.00 -3.96
C SER A 140 -5.24 -5.67 -4.28
N PHE A 141 -4.90 -4.39 -4.42
CA PHE A 141 -3.52 -3.93 -4.60
C PHE A 141 -2.64 -4.33 -3.41
N VAL A 142 -3.07 -4.01 -2.18
CA VAL A 142 -2.34 -4.32 -0.95
C VAL A 142 -2.11 -5.83 -0.80
N ARG A 143 -3.12 -6.65 -1.12
CA ARG A 143 -3.00 -8.12 -1.08
C ARG A 143 -1.88 -8.60 -2.00
N ASP A 144 -1.86 -8.15 -3.24
CA ASP A 144 -0.93 -8.65 -4.25
C ASP A 144 0.49 -8.11 -4.04
N VAL A 145 0.63 -6.82 -3.72
CA VAL A 145 1.96 -6.26 -3.43
C VAL A 145 2.55 -6.88 -2.17
N LYS A 146 1.76 -7.15 -1.12
CA LYS A 146 2.24 -7.88 0.07
C LYS A 146 2.73 -9.28 -0.30
N ALA A 147 2.00 -10.00 -1.15
CA ALA A 147 2.43 -11.33 -1.61
C ALA A 147 3.79 -11.27 -2.32
N LEU A 148 3.99 -10.28 -3.19
CA LEU A 148 5.28 -10.04 -3.85
C LEU A 148 6.39 -9.74 -2.83
N ILE A 149 6.19 -8.80 -1.91
CA ILE A 149 7.19 -8.44 -0.90
C ILE A 149 7.53 -9.63 0.00
N PHE A 150 6.54 -10.40 0.43
CA PHE A 150 6.73 -11.57 1.27
C PHE A 150 7.54 -12.65 0.55
N ALA A 151 7.25 -12.90 -0.73
CA ALA A 151 8.04 -13.82 -1.53
C ALA A 151 9.51 -13.38 -1.64
N LEU A 152 9.76 -12.10 -1.94
CA LEU A 152 11.11 -11.53 -2.04
C LEU A 152 11.89 -11.65 -0.73
N VAL A 153 11.28 -11.24 0.37
CA VAL A 153 11.90 -11.28 1.71
C VAL A 153 12.16 -12.72 2.14
N SER A 154 11.21 -13.63 1.89
CA SER A 154 11.32 -15.05 2.24
C SER A 154 12.47 -15.73 1.50
N ILE A 155 12.52 -15.57 0.17
CA ILE A 155 13.53 -16.22 -0.67
C ILE A 155 14.93 -15.64 -0.40
N HIS A 156 15.04 -14.32 -0.25
CA HIS A 156 16.33 -13.66 -0.09
C HIS A 156 16.92 -13.84 1.31
N PHE A 157 16.12 -13.66 2.37
CA PHE A 157 16.61 -13.72 3.74
C PHE A 157 16.38 -15.08 4.42
N LYS A 158 15.69 -16.02 3.76
CA LYS A 158 15.33 -17.34 4.30
C LYS A 158 14.57 -17.26 5.63
N ILE A 159 13.73 -16.24 5.76
CA ILE A 159 12.86 -16.04 6.92
C ILE A 159 11.42 -16.36 6.54
N LYS A 160 10.61 -16.84 7.49
CA LYS A 160 9.17 -16.85 7.30
C LYS A 160 8.67 -15.40 7.51
N PRO A 161 8.15 -14.72 6.47
CA PRO A 161 7.36 -13.53 6.69
C PRO A 161 6.12 -13.99 7.46
N ILE A 162 6.06 -13.64 8.75
CA ILE A 162 4.97 -14.03 9.66
C ILE A 162 3.66 -13.39 9.18
#